data_AF-A0A1Q3GYM0-F1
#
_entry.id   AF-A0A1Q3GYM0-F1
#
_cell.length_a   1.000
_cell.length_b   1.000
_cell.length_c   1.000
_cell.angle_alpha   90.00
_cell.angle_beta   90.00
_cell.angle_gamma   90.00
#
_symmetry.space_group_name_H-M   'P 1'
#
loop_
_entity.id
_entity.type
_entity.pdbx_description
1 polymer ?
#
loop_
_entity_poly.entity_id
_entity_poly.type
_entity_poly.pdbx_seq_one_letter_code
_entity_poly.pdbx_strand_id
1 'polypeptide(L)'
;MKKQFLFTLFFAFFFAAMSQIQAQSRTVSGTVKDYEGKALQGITVQIKGTTMGAGTNANGGFKMKAGIGVLLVFSKKGFITEEVAIGNKTQIDVTMYPDTRKGKRKRKKAMKKKK
;
A
#
# COMPACT_ATOMS: atom_id res chain seq x y z
N MET A 1 -16.44 2.09 -51.28
CA MET A 1 -17.43 1.63 -50.29
C MET A 1 -16.90 0.51 -49.39
N LYS A 2 -16.44 -0.64 -49.91
CA LYS A 2 -15.94 -1.79 -49.10
C LYS A 2 -14.68 -1.51 -48.25
N LYS A 3 -13.76 -0.67 -48.74
CA LYS A 3 -12.53 -0.30 -48.02
C LYS A 3 -12.77 0.57 -46.78
N GLN A 4 -13.89 1.31 -46.74
CA GLN A 4 -14.23 2.12 -45.56
C GLN A 4 -14.78 1.24 -44.43
N PHE A 5 -15.62 0.24 -44.74
CA PHE A 5 -16.05 -0.77 -43.77
C PHE A 5 -14.89 -1.56 -43.16
N LEU A 6 -13.89 -1.90 -43.97
CA LEU A 6 -12.69 -2.59 -43.48
C LEU A 6 -11.88 -1.72 -42.52
N PHE A 7 -11.80 -0.41 -42.80
CA PHE A 7 -11.16 0.55 -41.91
C PHE A 7 -11.95 0.76 -40.61
N THR A 8 -13.29 0.77 -40.67
CA THR A 8 -14.14 0.89 -39.46
C THR A 8 -14.03 -0.34 -38.57
N LEU A 9 -13.98 -1.56 -39.15
CA LEU A 9 -13.78 -2.81 -38.42
C LEU A 9 -12.39 -2.85 -37.75
N PHE A 10 -11.36 -2.37 -38.45
CA PHE A 10 -10.01 -2.30 -37.89
C PHE A 10 -9.92 -1.26 -36.75
N PHE A 11 -10.59 -0.12 -36.90
CA PHE A 11 -10.62 0.94 -35.88
C PHE A 11 -11.44 0.54 -34.64
N ALA A 12 -12.57 -0.16 -34.83
CA ALA A 12 -13.37 -0.71 -33.73
C ALA A 12 -12.60 -1.78 -32.94
N PHE A 13 -11.81 -2.61 -33.63
CA PHE A 13 -10.94 -3.60 -33.00
C PHE A 13 -9.81 -2.94 -32.20
N PHE A 14 -9.20 -1.89 -32.73
CA PHE A 14 -8.17 -1.11 -32.04
C PHE A 14 -8.72 -0.41 -30.79
N PHE A 15 -9.95 0.11 -30.86
CA PHE A 15 -10.62 0.74 -29.71
C PHE A 15 -10.97 -0.27 -28.61
N ALA A 16 -11.39 -1.49 -28.98
CA ALA A 16 -11.66 -2.56 -28.02
C ALA A 16 -10.38 -3.04 -27.30
N ALA A 17 -9.25 -3.10 -28.01
CA ALA A 17 -7.96 -3.56 -27.45
C ALA A 17 -7.37 -2.63 -26.37
N MET A 18 -7.70 -1.33 -26.42
CA MET A 18 -7.24 -0.33 -25.43
C MET A 18 -7.97 -0.42 -24.07
N SER A 19 -9.03 -1.22 -23.95
CA SER A 19 -9.85 -1.31 -22.73
C SER A 19 -9.28 -2.22 -21.61
N GLN A 20 -8.11 -2.84 -21.84
CA GLN A 20 -7.55 -3.87 -20.97
C GLN A 20 -6.37 -3.35 -20.11
N ILE A 21 -6.55 -2.26 -19.37
CA ILE A 21 -5.65 -1.89 -18.27
C ILE A 21 -6.38 -2.13 -16.95
N GLN A 22 -6.51 -3.40 -16.57
CA GLN A 22 -6.95 -3.80 -15.23
C GLN A 22 -5.70 -3.83 -14.34
N ALA A 23 -5.52 -2.84 -13.46
CA ALA A 23 -4.48 -2.87 -12.45
C ALA A 23 -4.69 -4.11 -11.55
N GLN A 24 -3.75 -5.06 -11.58
CA GLN A 24 -3.85 -6.33 -10.84
C GLN A 24 -3.79 -6.07 -9.33
N SER A 25 -4.95 -5.81 -8.73
CA SER A 25 -5.09 -5.62 -7.30
C SER A 25 -5.10 -6.98 -6.60
N ARG A 26 -4.27 -7.12 -5.55
CA ARG A 26 -4.26 -8.32 -4.70
C ARG A 26 -4.54 -7.93 -3.27
N THR A 27 -5.02 -8.88 -2.50
CA THR A 27 -5.24 -8.68 -1.07
C THR A 27 -3.92 -8.72 -0.34
N VAL A 28 -3.54 -7.57 0.23
CA VAL A 28 -2.43 -7.41 1.16
C VAL A 28 -3.01 -7.42 2.58
N SER A 29 -2.34 -8.11 3.48
CA SER A 29 -2.69 -8.19 4.89
C SER A 29 -1.45 -8.09 5.76
N GLY A 30 -1.63 -7.87 7.05
CA GLY A 30 -0.50 -7.82 7.96
C GLY A 30 -0.86 -7.24 9.30
N THR A 31 0.16 -7.04 10.14
CA THR A 31 -0.02 -6.46 11.47
C THR A 31 0.82 -5.22 11.67
N VAL A 32 0.27 -4.25 12.39
CA VAL A 32 0.97 -3.04 12.80
C VAL A 32 1.20 -3.08 14.30
N LYS A 33 2.46 -2.95 14.70
CA LYS A 33 2.92 -3.00 16.09
C LYS A 33 3.79 -1.79 16.41
N ASP A 34 3.92 -1.48 17.70
CA ASP A 34 4.89 -0.52 18.20
C ASP A 34 6.29 -1.16 18.36
N TYR A 35 7.31 -0.34 18.60
CA TYR A 35 8.68 -0.80 18.87
C TYR A 35 8.82 -1.70 20.10
N GLU A 36 7.80 -1.73 20.98
CA GLU A 36 7.71 -2.62 22.15
C GLU A 36 6.95 -3.92 21.85
N GLY A 37 6.51 -4.14 20.60
CA GLY A 37 5.79 -5.33 20.18
C GLY A 37 4.28 -5.29 20.42
N LYS A 38 3.77 -4.21 21.02
CA LYS A 38 2.34 -4.01 21.27
C LYS A 38 1.58 -3.76 19.95
N ALA A 39 0.46 -4.46 19.75
CA ALA A 39 -0.41 -4.24 18.60
C ALA A 39 -1.02 -2.83 18.62
N LEU A 40 -1.11 -2.20 17.44
CA LEU A 40 -1.63 -0.84 17.29
C LEU A 40 -2.95 -0.83 16.53
N GLN A 41 -4.04 -0.55 17.25
CA GLN A 41 -5.37 -0.32 16.68
C GLN A 41 -5.55 1.14 16.20
N GLY A 42 -6.38 1.33 15.17
CA GLY A 42 -6.75 2.65 14.66
C GLY A 42 -5.63 3.36 13.92
N ILE A 43 -4.70 2.59 13.32
CA ILE A 43 -3.73 3.09 12.36
C ILE A 43 -4.43 3.22 11.01
N THR A 44 -4.25 4.35 10.34
CA THR A 44 -4.69 4.54 8.96
C THR A 44 -3.64 3.97 8.03
N VAL A 45 -4.04 3.01 7.20
CA VAL A 45 -3.23 2.39 6.14
C VAL A 45 -3.77 2.86 4.79
N GLN A 46 -3.02 3.66 4.05
CA GLN A 46 -3.50 4.31 2.83
C GLN A 46 -2.54 4.06 1.67
N ILE A 47 -3.05 3.87 0.45
CA ILE A 47 -2.19 3.82 -0.74
C ILE A 47 -1.77 5.25 -1.08
N LYS A 48 -0.46 5.48 -1.17
CA LYS A 48 0.13 6.80 -1.43
C LYS A 48 -0.45 7.42 -2.69
N GLY A 49 -0.92 8.66 -2.58
CA GLY A 49 -1.52 9.41 -3.70
C GLY A 49 -2.98 9.06 -4.02
N THR A 50 -3.62 8.16 -3.26
CA THR A 50 -5.03 7.80 -3.44
C THR A 50 -5.81 8.07 -2.15
N THR A 51 -7.14 8.06 -2.21
CA THR A 51 -8.02 8.05 -1.03
C THR A 51 -8.33 6.64 -0.53
N MET A 52 -7.82 5.60 -1.19
CA MET A 52 -8.05 4.21 -0.80
C MET A 52 -7.22 3.87 0.44
N GLY A 53 -7.90 3.48 1.51
CA GLY A 53 -7.26 3.06 2.74
C GLY A 53 -8.12 2.13 3.59
N ALA A 54 -7.51 1.63 4.66
CA ALA A 54 -8.10 0.75 5.65
C ALA A 54 -7.58 1.12 7.04
N GLY A 55 -8.35 0.82 8.08
CA GLY A 55 -7.93 0.95 9.48
C GLY A 55 -7.40 -0.36 10.04
N THR A 56 -6.50 -0.31 11.02
CA THR A 56 -6.13 -1.50 11.81
C THR A 56 -7.17 -1.84 12.88
N ASN A 57 -7.41 -3.13 13.08
CA ASN A 57 -8.31 -3.67 14.12
C ASN A 57 -7.64 -3.74 15.51
N ALA A 58 -8.35 -4.27 16.52
CA ALA A 58 -7.86 -4.39 17.91
C ALA A 58 -6.55 -5.18 18.05
N ASN A 59 -6.33 -6.16 17.16
CA ASN A 59 -5.10 -6.97 17.12
C ASN A 59 -4.00 -6.31 16.28
N GLY A 60 -4.19 -5.07 15.83
CA GLY A 60 -3.29 -4.36 14.92
C GLY A 60 -3.30 -4.89 13.49
N GLY A 61 -4.20 -5.82 13.17
CA GLY A 61 -4.32 -6.42 11.84
C GLY A 61 -4.98 -5.46 10.85
N PHE A 62 -4.53 -5.50 9.60
CA PHE A 62 -5.17 -4.83 8.46
C PHE A 62 -5.29 -5.78 7.27
N LYS A 63 -6.24 -5.48 6.38
CA LYS A 63 -6.45 -6.17 5.11
C LYS A 63 -6.96 -5.17 4.08
N MET A 64 -6.32 -5.09 2.93
CA MET A 64 -6.70 -4.17 1.86
C MET A 64 -6.31 -4.70 0.48
N LYS A 65 -6.96 -4.21 -0.58
CA LYS A 65 -6.54 -4.49 -1.95
C LYS A 65 -5.49 -3.45 -2.36
N ALA A 66 -4.32 -3.91 -2.81
CA ALA A 66 -3.23 -3.06 -3.26
C ALA A 66 -2.48 -3.73 -4.43
N GLY A 67 -1.97 -2.93 -5.38
CA GLY A 67 -1.16 -3.41 -6.49
C GLY A 67 0.28 -3.74 -6.09
N ILE A 68 1.03 -4.34 -7.00
CA ILE A 68 2.49 -4.47 -6.86
C ILE A 68 3.15 -3.11 -7.12
N GLY A 69 4.19 -2.76 -6.36
CA GLY A 69 4.96 -1.53 -6.53
C GLY A 69 4.33 -0.29 -5.90
N VAL A 70 3.12 -0.38 -5.33
CA VAL A 70 2.50 0.75 -4.63
C VAL A 70 3.12 0.94 -3.24
N LEU A 71 3.10 2.17 -2.75
CA LEU A 71 3.53 2.51 -1.38
C LEU A 71 2.30 2.60 -0.47
N LEU A 72 2.29 1.81 0.61
CA LEU A 72 1.35 1.99 1.71
C LEU A 72 1.93 2.96 2.73
N VAL A 73 1.12 3.93 3.12
CA VAL A 73 1.42 4.95 4.12
C VAL A 73 0.66 4.59 5.39
N PHE A 74 1.39 4.39 6.47
CA PHE A 74 0.86 4.09 7.80
C PHE A 74 0.95 5.36 8.64
N SER A 75 -0.19 5.88 9.07
CA SER A 75 -0.25 7.13 9.84
C SER A 75 -1.21 7.05 11.03
N LYS A 76 -0.83 7.75 12.11
CA LYS A 76 -1.65 7.98 13.29
C LYS A 76 -1.08 9.17 14.06
N LYS A 77 -1.95 9.96 14.69
CA LYS A 77 -1.56 11.06 15.56
C LYS A 77 -0.60 10.56 16.67
N GLY A 78 0.54 11.23 16.82
CA GLY A 78 1.56 10.87 17.82
C GLY A 78 2.56 9.79 17.40
N PHE A 79 2.47 9.27 16.17
CA PHE A 79 3.43 8.32 15.60
C PHE A 79 4.12 8.92 14.38
N ILE A 80 5.34 8.44 14.11
CA ILE A 80 6.06 8.78 12.89
C ILE A 80 5.44 7.99 11.73
N THR A 81 5.11 8.68 10.64
CA THR A 81 4.63 8.05 9.41
C THR A 81 5.66 7.06 8.88
N GLU A 82 5.18 5.87 8.52
CA GLU A 82 5.98 4.84 7.86
C GLU A 82 5.43 4.61 6.45
N GLU A 83 6.33 4.50 5.48
CA GLU A 83 5.99 4.16 4.10
C GLU A 83 6.59 2.80 3.77
N VAL A 84 5.76 1.88 3.26
CA VAL A 84 6.18 0.51 2.93
C VAL A 84 5.77 0.19 1.50
N ALA A 85 6.75 -0.16 0.69
CA ALA A 85 6.52 -0.59 -0.70
C ALA A 85 5.98 -2.02 -0.74
N ILE A 86 4.94 -2.24 -1.53
CA ILE A 86 4.34 -3.56 -1.77
C ILE A 86 5.12 -4.28 -2.86
N GLY A 87 6.14 -5.04 -2.46
CA GLY A 87 6.86 -5.98 -3.34
C GLY A 87 6.07 -7.28 -3.54
N ASN A 88 6.71 -8.42 -3.81
CA ASN A 88 5.99 -9.67 -4.11
C ASN A 88 5.20 -10.28 -2.94
N LYS A 89 5.44 -9.84 -1.69
CA LYS A 89 4.79 -10.38 -0.50
C LYS A 89 3.41 -9.74 -0.28
N THR A 90 2.42 -10.57 0.05
CA THR A 90 1.06 -10.16 0.43
C THR A 90 0.88 -10.01 1.93
N GLN A 91 1.82 -10.53 2.74
CA GLN A 91 1.82 -10.39 4.19
C GLN A 91 2.95 -9.46 4.64
N ILE A 92 2.59 -8.38 5.37
CA ILE A 92 3.52 -7.30 5.72
C ILE A 92 3.31 -6.87 7.16
N ASP A 93 4.31 -7.13 8.00
CA ASP A 93 4.34 -6.62 9.36
C ASP A 93 5.10 -5.29 9.42
N VAL A 94 4.48 -4.32 10.08
CA VAL A 94 5.00 -2.95 10.18
C VAL A 94 5.21 -2.58 11.63
N THR A 95 6.39 -2.04 11.94
CA THR A 95 6.70 -1.47 13.26
C THR A 95 6.67 0.05 13.15
N MET A 96 5.75 0.69 13.85
CA MET A 96 5.71 2.15 13.96
C MET A 96 6.45 2.60 15.20
N TYR A 97 6.89 3.86 15.20
CA TYR A 97 7.59 4.49 16.32
C TYR A 97 6.84 5.76 16.73
N PRO A 98 6.77 6.10 18.03
CA PRO A 98 6.18 7.36 18.48
C PRO A 98 6.96 8.56 17.94
N ASP A 99 6.27 9.66 17.68
CA ASP A 99 6.85 10.94 17.29
C ASP A 99 7.45 11.68 18.51
N THR A 100 8.28 10.97 19.27
CA THR A 100 9.01 11.50 20.42
C THR A 100 10.51 11.43 20.16
N ARG A 101 11.30 12.21 20.90
CA ARG A 101 12.77 12.18 20.81
C ARG A 101 13.32 10.77 21.03
N LYS A 102 12.73 10.00 21.95
CA LYS A 102 13.10 8.60 22.23
C LYS A 102 12.72 7.67 21.07
N GLY A 103 11.50 7.80 20.55
CA GLY A 103 11.03 7.03 19.39
C GLY A 103 11.90 7.25 18.14
N LYS A 104 12.22 8.52 17.82
CA LYS A 104 13.12 8.88 16.72
C LYS A 104 14.51 8.27 16.85
N ARG A 105 15.08 8.28 18.07
CA ARG A 105 16.39 7.65 18.35
C ARG A 105 16.34 6.13 18.14
N LYS A 106 15.28 5.47 18.59
CA LYS A 106 15.08 4.01 18.42
C LYS A 106 14.94 3.64 16.94
N ARG A 107 14.11 4.38 16.17
CA ARG A 107 13.99 4.21 14.71
C ARG A 107 15.34 4.35 14.01
N LYS A 108 16.11 5.41 14.31
CA LYS A 108 17.45 5.61 13.71
C LYS A 108 18.41 4.45 14.02
N LYS A 109 18.41 3.93 15.25
CA LYS A 109 19.22 2.76 15.62
C LYS A 109 18.79 1.50 14.88
N ALA A 110 17.48 1.25 14.76
CA ALA A 110 16.95 0.11 14.02
C ALA A 110 17.29 0.17 12.52
N MET A 111 17.22 1.35 11.91
CA MET A 111 17.60 1.56 10.51
C MET A 111 19.09 1.37 10.27
N LYS A 112 19.96 1.80 11.21
CA LYS A 112 21.41 1.55 11.12
C LYS A 112 21.78 0.07 11.20
N LYS A 113 21.01 -0.74 11.95
CA LYS A 113 21.28 -2.17 12.15
C LYS A 113 20.85 -3.05 10.96
N LYS A 114 20.08 -2.50 10.02
CA LYS A 114 19.62 -3.17 8.78
C LYS A 114 20.52 -2.87 7.56
N LYS A 115 21.53 -2.00 7.71
CA LYS A 115 22.61 -1.80 6.74
C LYS A 115 23.79 -2.64 7.17
#